data_AF-A0A9D5Q944-F1
#
_entry.id   AF-A0A9D5Q944-F1
#
_cell.length_a   1.000
_cell.length_b   1.000
_cell.length_c   1.000
_cell.angle_alpha   90.00
_cell.angle_beta   90.00
_cell.angle_gamma   90.00
#
_symmetry.space_group_name_H-M   'P 1'
#
loop_
_entity.id
_entity.type
_entity.pdbx_description
1 polymer ?
#
loop_
_entity_poly.entity_id
_entity_poly.type
_entity_poly.pdbx_seq_one_letter_code
_entity_poly.pdbx_strand_id
1 'polypeptide(L)'
;YSNHARGYKNAHAVAGILEERLVRLPGITLWLSKKFINEPYNFRFNVMPLDNAVENIVGNLSVEPPTRQEPDHFTVSLTGRDYELVAATLNAIADAFINRNISLRKRRTRERLKILETQLQSAEIQLRESESALRRFLSENPSVSLEGRIAAMVDNIAGTQTERESIAQDLREIRRLSAGFRNAADETVHQVIGEMLAFLEGKQVSLAQILQAELSALLTSRAEMERNYMEGHPLIKENSRRIKAVGARAHATLQELRTDLRKKYQRKDQKLNSLSSNLQDLPAQTLRLAELQRDQQINSEIYASLQNRYSEAKVADAVNMADVFIIDRAVEPTPPPLTLRFARVAAIVLAAGLGAGMLPVVVLENLNKTALTEFEVSRITNLPVVESIPVIKPTKHVGTSRRSHVKT
;
A
#
# COMPACT_ATOMS: atom_id res chain seq x y z
N TYR A 1 20.16 5.15 -30.27
CA TYR A 1 20.67 6.12 -29.29
C TYR A 1 20.25 7.54 -29.69
N SER A 2 19.42 8.22 -28.87
CA SER A 2 19.17 9.67 -29.01
C SER A 2 19.06 10.27 -27.61
N ASN A 3 20.12 10.96 -27.20
CA ASN A 3 20.31 11.65 -25.93
C ASN A 3 19.88 13.12 -26.03
N HIS A 4 18.67 13.37 -26.55
CA HIS A 4 18.25 14.73 -26.92
C HIS A 4 18.01 15.64 -25.70
N ALA A 5 17.65 15.05 -24.56
CA ALA A 5 17.39 15.78 -23.31
C ALA A 5 18.64 16.40 -22.66
N ARG A 6 19.86 16.11 -23.15
CA ARG A 6 21.13 16.64 -22.61
C ARG A 6 21.85 17.63 -23.55
N GLY A 7 21.21 18.12 -24.61
CA GLY A 7 21.80 19.11 -25.52
C GLY A 7 22.85 18.58 -26.51
N TYR A 8 23.05 17.26 -26.59
CA TYR A 8 23.95 16.65 -27.58
C TYR A 8 23.21 16.46 -28.92
N LYS A 9 23.78 16.98 -30.02
CA LYS A 9 23.33 16.70 -31.40
C LYS A 9 23.56 15.21 -31.69
N ASN A 10 22.51 14.39 -31.63
CA ASN A 10 22.63 12.96 -31.88
C ASN A 10 22.36 12.64 -33.35
N ALA A 11 23.43 12.57 -34.13
CA ALA A 11 23.46 11.87 -35.41
C ALA A 11 24.81 11.16 -35.54
N HIS A 12 24.96 10.04 -34.83
CA HIS A 12 26.01 9.07 -35.16
C HIS A 12 25.32 7.76 -35.49
N ALA A 13 24.95 7.61 -36.77
CA ALA A 13 24.88 6.30 -37.38
C ALA A 13 26.33 5.84 -37.50
N VAL A 14 26.79 4.97 -36.59
CA VAL A 14 28.09 4.31 -36.78
C VAL A 14 27.85 3.20 -37.80
N ALA A 15 28.20 3.45 -39.06
CA ALA A 15 28.37 2.40 -40.05
C ALA A 15 29.76 1.78 -39.80
N GLY A 16 29.80 0.58 -39.25
CA GLY A 16 31.02 -0.18 -39.02
C GLY A 16 30.84 -1.61 -39.52
N ILE A 17 31.91 -2.17 -40.08
CA ILE A 17 31.94 -3.57 -40.51
C ILE A 17 32.11 -4.42 -39.25
N LEU A 18 31.15 -5.32 -39.01
CA LEU A 18 31.07 -6.19 -37.83
C LEU A 18 31.99 -7.41 -38.01
N GLU A 19 33.30 -7.20 -38.07
CA GLU A 19 34.26 -8.31 -38.20
C GLU A 19 34.51 -9.03 -36.86
N GLU A 20 34.18 -8.40 -35.72
CA GLU A 20 34.38 -8.96 -34.39
C GLU A 20 33.07 -9.26 -33.65
N ARG A 21 33.06 -10.37 -32.91
CA ARG A 21 31.93 -10.87 -32.10
C ARG A 21 31.49 -9.91 -30.99
N LEU A 22 32.34 -8.94 -30.65
CA LEU A 22 32.17 -7.98 -29.56
C LEU A 22 32.16 -6.56 -30.12
N VAL A 23 31.05 -5.83 -29.95
CA VAL A 23 30.94 -4.42 -30.34
C VAL A 23 30.85 -3.58 -29.08
N ARG A 24 31.81 -2.65 -28.90
CA ARG A 24 31.81 -1.71 -27.78
C ARG A 24 31.27 -0.36 -28.23
N LEU A 25 30.17 0.05 -27.61
CA LEU A 25 29.58 1.38 -27.77
C LEU A 25 29.76 2.15 -26.45
N PRO A 26 29.74 3.50 -26.45
CA PRO A 26 29.83 4.26 -25.22
C PRO A 26 28.75 3.84 -24.20
N GLY A 27 29.16 3.18 -23.12
CA GLY A 27 28.29 2.68 -22.05
C GLY A 27 27.65 1.31 -22.25
N ILE A 28 27.87 0.62 -23.38
CA ILE A 28 27.26 -0.69 -23.68
C ILE A 28 28.25 -1.59 -24.40
N THR A 29 28.28 -2.85 -24.01
CA THR A 29 28.98 -3.89 -24.76
C THR A 29 27.94 -4.83 -25.37
N LEU A 30 27.93 -4.94 -26.69
CA LEU A 30 27.06 -5.85 -27.43
C LEU A 30 27.84 -7.09 -27.82
N TRP A 31 27.23 -8.26 -27.63
CA TRP A 31 27.77 -9.53 -28.08
C TRP A 31 26.89 -10.07 -29.19
N LEU A 32 27.46 -10.27 -30.37
CA LEU A 32 26.70 -10.69 -31.56
C LEU A 32 26.79 -12.20 -31.73
N SER A 33 25.65 -12.84 -31.95
CA SER A 33 25.60 -14.27 -32.22
C SER A 33 26.15 -14.59 -33.61
N LYS A 34 26.68 -15.81 -33.81
CA LYS A 34 27.16 -16.25 -35.14
C LYS A 34 26.07 -16.14 -36.22
N LYS A 35 24.80 -16.36 -35.85
CA LYS A 35 23.65 -16.23 -36.75
C LYS A 35 23.46 -14.78 -37.23
N PHE A 36 23.64 -13.81 -36.33
CA PHE A 36 23.56 -12.38 -36.67
C PHE A 36 24.65 -11.94 -37.64
N ILE A 37 25.86 -12.49 -37.50
CA ILE A 37 26.99 -12.17 -38.39
C ILE A 37 26.74 -12.71 -39.81
N ASN A 38 26.18 -13.92 -39.91
CA ASN A 38 25.90 -14.56 -41.20
C ASN A 38 24.69 -13.95 -41.93
N GLU A 39 23.68 -13.50 -41.19
CA GLU A 39 22.47 -12.86 -41.72
C GLU A 39 22.22 -11.53 -40.98
N PRO A 40 22.94 -10.46 -41.37
CA PRO A 40 22.83 -9.18 -40.68
C PRO A 40 21.44 -8.58 -40.92
N TYR A 41 20.76 -8.25 -39.82
CA TYR A 41 19.51 -7.51 -39.85
C TYR A 41 19.64 -6.20 -39.09
N ASN A 42 18.90 -5.20 -39.55
CA ASN A 42 18.87 -3.89 -38.90
C ASN A 42 18.13 -4.01 -37.57
N PHE A 43 18.81 -3.75 -36.46
CA PHE A 43 18.20 -3.64 -35.14
C PHE A 43 18.39 -2.23 -34.58
N ARG A 44 17.34 -1.72 -33.92
CA ARG A 44 17.38 -0.45 -33.19
C ARG A 44 17.17 -0.77 -31.72
N PHE A 45 18.06 -0.28 -30.87
CA PHE A 45 17.89 -0.35 -29.42
C PHE A 45 17.88 1.06 -28.84
N ASN A 46 17.11 1.23 -27.78
CA ASN A 46 17.08 2.44 -26.98
C ASN A 46 17.63 2.12 -25.60
N VAL A 47 18.49 2.98 -25.07
CA VAL A 47 19.06 2.81 -23.75
C VAL A 47 18.58 3.94 -22.88
N MET A 48 17.94 3.55 -21.80
CA MET A 48 17.31 4.43 -20.85
C MET A 48 18.16 4.44 -19.57
N PRO A 49 18.48 5.62 -19.01
CA PRO A 49 19.07 5.71 -17.67
C PRO A 49 18.20 4.99 -16.64
N LEU A 50 18.82 4.47 -15.57
CA LEU A 50 18.10 3.75 -14.51
C LEU A 50 16.96 4.58 -13.93
N ASP A 51 17.22 5.85 -13.60
CA ASP A 51 16.22 6.74 -12.99
C ASP A 51 15.00 6.92 -13.91
N ASN A 52 15.24 7.20 -15.20
CA ASN A 52 14.17 7.32 -16.19
C ASN A 52 13.42 6.00 -16.40
N ALA A 53 14.10 4.84 -16.30
CA ALA A 53 13.46 3.54 -16.41
C ALA A 53 12.54 3.28 -15.20
N VAL A 54 12.99 3.63 -14.00
CA VAL A 54 12.19 3.57 -12.78
C VAL A 54 10.99 4.51 -12.88
N GLU A 55 11.20 5.77 -13.27
CA GLU A 55 10.10 6.74 -13.46
C GLU A 55 9.07 6.25 -14.49
N ASN A 56 9.52 5.64 -15.59
CA ASN A 56 8.60 5.06 -16.57
C ASN A 56 7.84 3.86 -16.02
N ILE A 57 8.48 2.98 -15.24
CA ILE A 57 7.78 1.87 -14.60
C ILE A 57 6.75 2.40 -13.60
N VAL A 58 7.17 3.29 -12.69
CA VAL A 58 6.30 3.87 -11.66
C VAL A 58 5.15 4.66 -12.28
N GLY A 59 5.41 5.45 -13.32
CA GLY A 59 4.39 6.24 -14.00
C GLY A 59 3.37 5.43 -14.81
N ASN A 60 3.71 4.19 -15.18
CA ASN A 60 2.82 3.29 -15.94
C ASN A 60 2.28 2.13 -15.09
N LEU A 61 2.72 2.01 -13.84
CA LEU A 61 2.23 1.03 -12.87
C LEU A 61 0.96 1.60 -12.23
N SER A 62 -0.14 0.86 -12.36
CA SER A 62 -1.39 1.16 -11.66
C SER A 62 -1.63 0.08 -10.63
N VAL A 63 -1.86 0.50 -9.38
CA VAL A 63 -2.32 -0.41 -8.33
C VAL A 63 -3.81 -0.19 -8.21
N GLU A 64 -4.54 -1.06 -8.88
CA GLU A 64 -5.94 -1.25 -8.61
C GLU A 64 -6.12 -1.95 -7.27
N PRO A 65 -7.12 -1.55 -6.52
CA PRO A 65 -7.18 -1.90 -5.12
C PRO A 65 -8.40 -2.79 -4.81
N PRO A 66 -8.60 -3.24 -3.56
CA PRO A 66 -9.75 -4.08 -3.25
C PRO A 66 -11.08 -3.39 -3.50
N THR A 67 -12.01 -4.16 -4.08
CA THR A 67 -13.37 -3.74 -4.41
C THR A 67 -14.35 -4.29 -3.37
N ARG A 68 -15.57 -3.77 -3.31
CA ARG A 68 -16.61 -4.28 -2.39
C ARG A 68 -16.97 -5.75 -2.63
N GLN A 69 -16.73 -6.26 -3.84
CA GLN A 69 -16.99 -7.66 -4.19
C GLN A 69 -15.79 -8.56 -3.87
N GLU A 70 -14.57 -8.00 -3.89
CA GLU A 70 -13.31 -8.69 -3.53
C GLU A 70 -12.49 -7.84 -2.55
N PRO A 71 -12.83 -7.85 -1.25
CA PRO A 71 -12.22 -6.97 -0.25
C PRO A 71 -10.78 -7.33 0.13
N ASP A 72 -10.34 -8.56 -0.19
CA ASP A 72 -9.03 -9.09 0.20
C ASP A 72 -8.02 -9.08 -0.95
N HIS A 73 -8.39 -8.60 -2.14
CA HIS A 73 -7.58 -8.68 -3.37
C HIS A 73 -7.21 -7.29 -3.86
N PHE A 74 -5.98 -7.08 -4.34
CA PHE A 74 -5.63 -5.88 -5.08
C PHE A 74 -4.98 -6.27 -6.40
N THR A 75 -5.31 -5.55 -7.46
CA THR A 75 -4.88 -5.84 -8.82
C THR A 75 -3.77 -4.88 -9.19
N VAL A 76 -2.62 -5.39 -9.61
CA VAL A 76 -1.55 -4.52 -10.11
C VAL A 76 -1.50 -4.67 -11.62
N SER A 77 -1.51 -3.56 -12.35
CA SER A 77 -1.42 -3.53 -13.80
C SER A 77 -0.28 -2.63 -14.26
N LEU A 78 0.35 -2.99 -15.37
CA LEU A 78 1.46 -2.23 -15.95
C LEU A 78 1.16 -2.00 -17.43
N THR A 79 1.25 -0.76 -17.88
CA THR A 79 0.99 -0.41 -19.28
C THR A 79 2.31 -0.27 -20.04
N GLY A 80 2.40 -0.90 -21.21
CA GLY A 80 3.58 -0.76 -22.07
C GLY A 80 3.35 -1.26 -23.49
N ARG A 81 4.37 -1.10 -24.33
CA ARG A 81 4.33 -1.50 -25.74
C ARG A 81 4.83 -2.91 -26.01
N ASP A 82 5.67 -3.42 -25.12
CA ASP A 82 6.26 -4.75 -25.19
C ASP A 82 5.55 -5.65 -24.18
N TYR A 83 4.65 -6.51 -24.68
CA TYR A 83 3.76 -7.31 -23.85
C TYR A 83 4.50 -8.33 -22.99
N GLU A 84 5.53 -8.97 -23.55
CA GLU A 84 6.38 -9.94 -22.84
C GLU A 84 7.15 -9.24 -21.71
N LEU A 85 7.81 -8.12 -22.03
CA LEU A 85 8.57 -7.36 -21.03
C LEU A 85 7.68 -6.80 -19.92
N VAL A 86 6.47 -6.33 -20.25
CA VAL A 86 5.51 -5.79 -19.29
C VAL A 86 5.05 -6.87 -18.32
N ALA A 87 4.61 -8.03 -18.81
CA ALA A 87 4.15 -9.13 -17.96
C ALA A 87 5.29 -9.65 -17.05
N ALA A 88 6.50 -9.82 -17.59
CA ALA A 88 7.67 -10.22 -16.82
C ALA A 88 8.04 -9.19 -15.74
N THR A 89 7.99 -7.89 -16.07
CA THR A 89 8.30 -6.80 -15.13
C THR A 89 7.29 -6.76 -13.99
N LEU A 90 6.00 -6.86 -14.30
CA LEU A 90 4.92 -6.84 -13.31
C LEU A 90 5.01 -8.02 -12.33
N ASN A 91 5.25 -9.22 -12.85
CA ASN A 91 5.48 -10.41 -12.03
C ASN A 91 6.74 -10.26 -11.14
N ALA A 92 7.83 -9.72 -11.69
CA ALA A 92 9.05 -9.48 -10.92
C ALA A 92 8.85 -8.45 -9.79
N ILE A 93 8.05 -7.40 -10.02
CA ILE A 93 7.67 -6.42 -8.98
C ILE A 93 6.85 -7.09 -7.88
N ALA A 94 5.87 -7.92 -8.24
CA ALA A 94 5.04 -8.64 -7.27
C ALA A 94 5.87 -9.60 -6.40
N ASP A 95 6.75 -10.39 -7.01
CA ASP A 95 7.65 -11.30 -6.29
C ASP A 95 8.62 -10.52 -5.38
N ALA A 96 9.18 -9.39 -5.86
CA ALA A 96 10.04 -8.53 -5.06
C ALA A 96 9.31 -7.92 -3.86
N PHE A 97 8.06 -7.49 -4.03
CA PHE A 97 7.22 -6.93 -2.97
C PHE A 97 6.93 -7.96 -1.87
N ILE A 98 6.53 -9.18 -2.24
CA ILE A 98 6.28 -10.27 -1.28
C ILE A 98 7.56 -10.60 -0.50
N ASN A 99 8.67 -10.80 -1.22
CA ASN A 99 9.96 -11.09 -0.59
C ASN A 99 10.40 -9.97 0.36
N ARG A 100 10.17 -8.71 -0.01
CA ARG A 100 10.45 -7.56 0.84
C ARG A 100 9.60 -7.58 2.10
N ASN A 101 8.30 -7.80 2.00
CA ASN A 101 7.40 -7.88 3.16
C ASN A 101 7.78 -9.02 4.11
N ILE A 102 8.05 -10.21 3.58
CA ILE A 102 8.53 -11.36 4.36
C ILE A 102 9.84 -10.99 5.07
N SER A 103 10.79 -10.36 4.38
CA SER A 103 12.08 -9.97 4.96
C SER A 103 11.95 -8.92 6.08
N LEU A 104 11.08 -7.92 5.92
CA LEU A 104 10.85 -6.86 6.90
C LEU A 104 10.22 -7.42 8.18
N ARG A 105 9.23 -8.31 8.04
CA ARG A 105 8.63 -9.01 9.19
C ARG A 105 9.63 -9.91 9.89
N LYS A 106 10.35 -10.76 9.16
CA LYS A 106 11.41 -11.61 9.73
C LYS A 106 12.43 -10.79 10.51
N ARG A 107 12.86 -9.64 9.98
CA ARG A 107 13.80 -8.76 10.69
C ARG A 107 13.21 -8.24 12.00
N ARG A 108 11.98 -7.73 11.98
CA ARG A 108 11.28 -7.21 13.17
C ARG A 108 11.06 -8.29 14.23
N THR A 109 10.66 -9.49 13.84
CA THR A 109 10.45 -10.62 14.75
C THR A 109 11.77 -11.09 15.37
N ARG A 110 12.85 -11.21 14.57
CA ARG A 110 14.19 -11.55 15.07
C ARG A 110 14.74 -10.50 16.03
N GLU A 111 14.54 -9.22 15.76
CA GLU A 111 14.94 -8.14 16.67
C GLU A 111 14.22 -8.27 18.03
N ARG A 112 12.90 -8.54 18.01
CA ARG A 112 12.13 -8.81 19.23
C ARG A 112 12.63 -10.05 19.98
N LEU A 113 12.87 -11.15 19.27
CA LEU A 113 13.41 -12.37 19.86
C LEU A 113 14.76 -12.13 20.52
N LYS A 114 15.67 -11.40 19.87
CA LYS A 114 16.97 -11.04 20.43
C LYS A 114 16.86 -10.21 21.71
N ILE A 115 15.91 -9.27 21.76
CA ILE A 115 15.64 -8.47 22.96
C ILE A 115 15.14 -9.38 24.10
N LEU A 116 14.18 -10.26 23.83
CA LEU A 116 13.64 -11.20 24.82
C LEU A 116 14.70 -12.19 25.32
N GLU A 117 15.55 -12.69 24.42
CA GLU A 117 16.67 -13.56 24.77
C GLU A 117 17.66 -12.87 25.69
N THR A 118 18.04 -11.62 25.39
CA THR A 118 18.94 -10.83 26.25
C THR A 118 18.32 -10.58 27.63
N GLN A 119 17.02 -10.29 27.68
CA GLN A 119 16.28 -10.10 28.94
C GLN A 119 16.19 -11.40 29.74
N LEU A 120 15.96 -12.53 29.08
CA LEU A 120 15.88 -13.85 29.70
C LEU A 120 17.22 -14.26 30.31
N GLN A 121 18.34 -14.05 29.61
CA GLN A 121 19.68 -14.29 30.14
C GLN A 121 19.95 -13.45 31.39
N SER A 122 19.59 -12.16 31.36
CA SER A 122 19.73 -11.29 32.53
C SER A 122 18.86 -11.77 33.71
N ALA A 123 17.63 -12.21 33.45
CA ALA A 123 16.74 -12.72 34.48
C ALA A 123 17.23 -14.05 35.06
N GLU A 124 17.81 -14.93 34.23
CA GLU A 124 18.41 -16.19 34.68
C GLU A 124 19.59 -15.95 35.64
N ILE A 125 20.46 -14.99 35.33
CA ILE A 125 21.57 -14.60 36.20
C ILE A 125 21.03 -14.10 37.55
N GLN A 126 20.05 -13.19 37.54
CA GLN A 126 19.44 -12.64 38.75
C GLN A 126 18.76 -13.71 39.60
N LEU A 127 18.07 -14.67 38.98
CA LEU A 127 17.46 -15.81 39.68
C LEU A 127 18.53 -16.69 40.32
N ARG A 128 19.59 -17.02 39.57
CA ARG A 128 20.69 -17.86 40.09
C ARG A 128 21.40 -17.18 41.27
N GLU A 129 21.62 -15.86 41.18
CA GLU A 129 22.20 -15.07 42.25
C GLU A 129 21.32 -15.08 43.51
N SER A 130 20.02 -14.80 43.38
CA SER A 130 19.10 -14.79 44.53
C SER A 130 18.92 -16.17 45.16
N GLU A 131 18.82 -17.22 44.36
CA GLU A 131 18.82 -18.60 44.86
C GLU A 131 20.12 -18.95 45.59
N SER A 132 21.27 -18.55 45.06
CA SER A 132 22.57 -18.83 45.70
C SER A 132 22.70 -18.11 47.04
N ALA A 133 22.22 -16.85 47.13
CA ALA A 133 22.20 -16.08 48.36
C ALA A 133 21.28 -16.73 49.41
N LEU A 134 20.09 -17.18 49.00
CA LEU A 134 19.17 -17.91 49.87
C LEU A 134 19.77 -19.23 50.37
N ARG A 135 20.36 -20.04 49.48
CA ARG A 135 21.01 -21.31 49.84
C ARG A 135 22.17 -21.12 50.83
N ARG A 136 23.01 -20.10 50.62
CA ARG A 136 24.12 -19.77 51.54
C ARG A 136 23.58 -19.39 52.92
N PHE A 137 22.58 -18.51 52.96
CA PHE A 137 21.98 -18.07 54.22
C PHE A 137 21.37 -19.24 55.02
N LEU A 138 20.62 -20.12 54.35
CA LEU A 138 20.03 -21.32 54.98
C LEU A 138 21.09 -22.30 55.49
N SER A 139 22.24 -22.38 54.81
CA SER A 139 23.35 -23.25 55.22
C SER A 139 24.09 -22.69 56.45
N GLU A 140 24.23 -21.37 56.53
CA GLU A 140 24.86 -20.65 57.65
C GLU A 140 23.93 -20.54 58.88
N ASN A 141 22.60 -20.61 58.69
CA ASN A 141 21.60 -20.43 59.73
C ASN A 141 20.55 -21.56 59.75
N PRO A 142 20.92 -22.81 60.10
CA PRO A 142 20.04 -23.99 59.95
C PRO A 142 18.78 -23.96 60.83
N SER A 143 18.82 -23.21 61.93
CA SER A 143 17.72 -23.08 62.90
C SER A 143 16.71 -21.99 62.54
N VAL A 144 17.00 -21.17 61.52
CA VAL A 144 16.14 -20.06 61.12
C VAL A 144 15.15 -20.56 60.08
N SER A 145 13.88 -20.60 60.45
CA SER A 145 12.78 -20.94 59.55
C SER A 145 11.73 -19.84 59.55
N LEU A 146 10.99 -19.75 58.45
CA LEU A 146 9.81 -18.91 58.39
C LEU A 146 8.62 -19.71 58.91
N GLU A 147 8.06 -19.26 60.02
CA GLU A 147 6.79 -19.76 60.52
C GLU A 147 5.67 -19.48 59.50
N GLY A 148 4.61 -20.30 59.48
CA GLY A 148 3.56 -20.25 58.44
C GLY A 148 2.91 -18.88 58.21
N ARG A 149 2.80 -18.03 59.25
CA ARG A 149 2.30 -16.65 59.10
C ARG A 149 3.27 -15.74 58.35
N ILE A 150 4.57 -15.90 58.54
CA ILE A 150 5.60 -15.07 57.89
C ILE A 150 5.83 -15.55 56.46
N ALA A 151 5.84 -16.87 56.22
CA ALA A 151 5.88 -17.43 54.87
C ALA A 151 4.72 -16.90 54.00
N ALA A 152 3.48 -16.96 54.51
CA ALA A 152 2.32 -16.40 53.81
C ALA A 152 2.42 -14.88 53.57
N MET A 153 3.11 -14.16 54.45
CA MET A 153 3.37 -12.72 54.30
C MET A 153 4.37 -12.45 53.16
N VAL A 154 5.45 -13.24 53.09
CA VAL A 154 6.43 -13.20 52.00
C VAL A 154 5.77 -13.50 50.66
N ASP A 155 4.93 -14.55 50.58
CA ASP A 155 4.15 -14.87 49.39
C ASP A 155 3.25 -13.70 48.97
N ASN A 156 2.55 -13.07 49.93
CA ASN A 156 1.68 -11.94 49.64
C ASN A 156 2.47 -10.73 49.12
N ILE A 157 3.66 -10.48 49.68
CA ILE A 157 4.57 -9.42 49.23
C ILE A 157 5.07 -9.73 47.82
N ALA A 158 5.55 -10.94 47.56
CA ALA A 158 6.04 -11.36 46.25
C ALA A 158 4.94 -11.19 45.19
N GLY A 159 3.74 -11.75 45.42
CA GLY A 159 2.62 -11.60 44.49
C GLY A 159 2.19 -10.15 44.29
N THR A 160 2.09 -9.36 45.37
CA THR A 160 1.73 -7.92 45.28
C THR A 160 2.78 -7.13 44.51
N GLN A 161 4.06 -7.45 44.71
CA GLN A 161 5.19 -6.84 44.02
C GLN A 161 5.18 -7.16 42.53
N THR A 162 4.94 -8.43 42.17
CA THR A 162 4.84 -8.85 40.77
C THR A 162 3.67 -8.16 40.05
N GLU A 163 2.51 -8.07 40.69
CA GLU A 163 1.39 -7.30 40.16
C GLU A 163 1.74 -5.81 39.99
N ARG A 164 2.43 -5.21 40.98
CA ARG A 164 2.89 -3.82 40.90
C ARG A 164 3.85 -3.61 39.72
N GLU A 165 4.80 -4.52 39.52
CA GLU A 165 5.77 -4.42 38.42
C GLU A 165 5.09 -4.62 37.06
N SER A 166 4.12 -5.52 36.96
CA SER A 166 3.28 -5.64 35.75
C SER A 166 2.56 -4.34 35.43
N ILE A 167 1.98 -3.66 36.43
CA ILE A 167 1.35 -2.35 36.24
C ILE A 167 2.39 -1.29 35.85
N ALA A 168 3.60 -1.34 36.42
CA ALA A 168 4.69 -0.42 36.08
C ALA A 168 5.10 -0.58 34.61
N GLN A 169 5.17 -1.82 34.11
CA GLN A 169 5.42 -2.12 32.70
C GLN A 169 4.33 -1.53 31.79
N ASP A 170 3.06 -1.74 32.14
CA ASP A 170 1.93 -1.16 31.39
C ASP A 170 2.01 0.38 31.33
N LEU A 171 2.38 1.03 32.45
CA LEU A 171 2.57 2.48 32.49
C LEU A 171 3.74 2.96 31.62
N ARG A 172 4.83 2.18 31.53
CA ARG A 172 5.97 2.47 30.64
C ARG A 172 5.54 2.33 29.17
N GLU A 173 4.78 1.30 28.83
CA GLU A 173 4.29 1.09 27.47
C GLU A 173 3.30 2.18 27.06
N ILE A 174 2.36 2.54 27.94
CA ILE A 174 1.46 3.69 27.76
C ILE A 174 2.23 4.98 27.49
N ARG A 175 3.33 5.22 28.22
CA ARG A 175 4.18 6.40 28.01
C ARG A 175 4.84 6.36 26.64
N ARG A 176 5.36 5.20 26.21
CA ARG A 176 5.95 5.00 24.87
C ARG A 176 4.93 5.30 23.78
N LEU A 177 3.74 4.70 23.86
CA LEU A 177 2.65 4.87 22.89
C LEU A 177 2.17 6.33 22.83
N SER A 178 1.99 6.98 23.98
CA SER A 178 1.58 8.38 24.06
C SER A 178 2.62 9.31 23.42
N ALA A 179 3.91 9.07 23.66
CA ALA A 179 4.99 9.84 23.06
C ALA A 179 5.09 9.59 21.54
N GLY A 180 4.93 8.34 21.11
CA GLY A 180 4.86 7.97 19.70
C GLY A 180 3.74 8.71 18.98
N PHE A 181 2.53 8.77 19.58
CA PHE A 181 1.39 9.44 18.96
C PHE A 181 1.59 10.95 18.81
N ARG A 182 2.20 11.60 19.80
CA ARG A 182 2.48 13.05 19.76
C ARG A 182 3.54 13.42 18.72
N ASN A 183 4.51 12.53 18.50
CA ASN A 183 5.64 12.79 17.63
C ASN A 183 5.48 12.20 16.22
N ALA A 184 4.42 11.42 15.96
CA ALA A 184 4.21 10.77 14.69
C ALA A 184 3.84 11.76 13.58
N ALA A 185 4.44 11.58 12.41
CA ALA A 185 4.03 12.25 11.17
C ALA A 185 2.71 11.67 10.65
N ASP A 186 2.00 12.42 9.80
CA ASP A 186 0.66 12.06 9.29
C ASP A 186 0.61 10.69 8.62
N GLU A 187 1.66 10.30 7.90
CA GLU A 187 1.78 8.98 7.27
C GLU A 187 1.85 7.85 8.30
N THR A 188 2.67 8.03 9.35
CA THR A 188 2.94 7.00 10.36
C THR A 188 1.94 6.99 11.52
N VAL A 189 1.15 8.05 11.69
CA VAL A 189 0.19 8.21 12.80
C VAL A 189 -0.75 7.01 12.90
N HIS A 190 -1.21 6.48 11.77
CA HIS A 190 -2.12 5.35 11.67
C HIS A 190 -1.55 4.08 12.31
N GLN A 191 -0.25 3.83 12.16
CA GLN A 191 0.42 2.67 12.77
C GLN A 191 0.43 2.78 14.30
N VAL A 192 0.74 3.97 14.81
CA VAL A 192 0.75 4.23 16.26
C VAL A 192 -0.65 4.14 16.85
N ILE A 193 -1.68 4.62 16.13
CA ILE A 193 -3.08 4.45 16.56
C ILE A 193 -3.42 2.97 16.64
N GLY A 194 -3.05 2.17 15.64
CA GLY A 194 -3.25 0.71 15.67
C GLY A 194 -2.55 0.03 16.86
N GLU A 195 -1.31 0.41 17.17
CA GLU A 195 -0.60 -0.09 18.36
C GLU A 195 -1.32 0.29 19.67
N MET A 196 -1.82 1.52 19.78
CA MET A 196 -2.60 1.97 20.94
C MET A 196 -3.88 1.14 21.11
N LEU A 197 -4.62 0.92 20.03
CA LEU A 197 -5.88 0.18 20.06
C LEU A 197 -5.65 -1.30 20.40
N ALA A 198 -4.62 -1.94 19.83
CA ALA A 198 -4.25 -3.30 20.18
C ALA A 198 -3.85 -3.43 21.67
N PHE A 199 -3.10 -2.45 22.21
CA PHE A 199 -2.79 -2.42 23.64
C PHE A 199 -4.05 -2.30 24.51
N LEU A 200 -4.97 -1.40 24.14
CA LEU A 200 -6.23 -1.20 24.87
C LEU A 200 -7.14 -2.44 24.80
N GLU A 201 -7.18 -3.12 23.66
CA GLU A 201 -7.90 -4.38 23.49
C GLU A 201 -7.31 -5.50 24.38
N GLY A 202 -5.98 -5.62 24.44
CA GLY A 202 -5.31 -6.54 25.36
C GLY A 202 -5.59 -6.24 26.84
N LYS A 203 -6.02 -5.02 27.17
CA LYS A 203 -6.50 -4.61 28.51
C LYS A 203 -8.03 -4.67 28.64
N GLN A 204 -8.70 -5.30 27.68
CA GLN A 204 -10.15 -5.55 27.66
C GLN A 204 -10.98 -4.26 27.69
N VAL A 205 -10.47 -3.17 27.10
CA VAL A 205 -11.21 -1.90 26.98
C VAL A 205 -12.17 -2.00 25.80
N SER A 206 -13.48 -2.08 26.06
CA SER A 206 -14.51 -2.29 25.03
C SER A 206 -14.52 -1.23 23.92
N LEU A 207 -14.25 0.04 24.25
CA LEU A 207 -14.18 1.13 23.28
C LEU A 207 -13.06 0.92 22.23
N ALA A 208 -12.01 0.15 22.57
CA ALA A 208 -10.92 -0.13 21.64
C ALA A 208 -11.40 -0.86 20.39
N GLN A 209 -12.30 -1.83 20.54
CA GLN A 209 -12.84 -2.60 19.41
C GLN A 209 -13.65 -1.72 18.46
N ILE A 210 -14.46 -0.81 19.02
CA ILE A 210 -15.25 0.15 18.23
C ILE A 210 -14.33 1.10 17.47
N LEU A 211 -13.33 1.66 18.14
CA LEU A 211 -12.37 2.56 17.50
C LEU A 211 -11.49 1.84 16.48
N GLN A 212 -11.20 0.55 16.68
CA GLN A 212 -10.46 -0.26 15.73
C GLN A 212 -11.27 -0.50 14.45
N ALA A 213 -12.56 -0.79 14.57
CA ALA A 213 -13.46 -0.90 13.42
C ALA A 213 -13.63 0.45 12.69
N GLU A 214 -13.69 1.55 13.42
CA GLU A 214 -13.75 2.89 12.82
C GLU A 214 -12.45 3.24 12.10
N LEU A 215 -11.29 2.95 12.71
CA LEU A 215 -9.98 3.17 12.11
C LEU A 215 -9.82 2.34 10.84
N SER A 216 -10.20 1.06 10.85
CA SER A 216 -10.11 0.20 9.68
C SER A 216 -11.02 0.71 8.55
N ALA A 217 -12.26 1.11 8.85
CA ALA A 217 -13.15 1.70 7.86
C ALA A 217 -12.58 3.00 7.25
N LEU A 218 -11.98 3.88 8.08
CA LEU A 218 -11.35 5.10 7.61
C LEU A 218 -10.09 4.84 6.78
N LEU A 219 -9.30 3.82 7.13
CA LEU A 219 -8.12 3.40 6.37
C LEU A 219 -8.51 2.82 5.01
N THR A 220 -9.58 2.00 4.96
CA THR A 220 -10.14 1.51 3.70
C THR A 220 -10.63 2.69 2.84
N SER A 221 -11.37 3.62 3.44
CA SER A 221 -11.83 4.83 2.75
C SER A 221 -10.67 5.73 2.30
N ARG A 222 -9.59 5.80 3.08
CA ARG A 222 -8.37 6.53 2.71
C ARG A 222 -7.73 5.92 1.48
N ALA A 223 -7.54 4.60 1.50
CA ALA A 223 -7.02 3.86 0.37
C ALA A 223 -7.88 4.12 -0.87
N GLU A 224 -9.22 4.07 -0.74
CA GLU A 224 -10.20 4.41 -1.79
C GLU A 224 -9.99 5.82 -2.39
N MET A 225 -9.76 6.82 -1.54
CA MET A 225 -9.53 8.19 -1.98
C MET A 225 -8.16 8.37 -2.64
N GLU A 226 -7.11 7.76 -2.10
CA GLU A 226 -5.75 7.83 -2.64
C GLU A 226 -5.65 7.19 -4.03
N ARG A 227 -6.57 6.28 -4.42
CA ARG A 227 -6.65 5.76 -5.80
C ARG A 227 -7.20 6.79 -6.80
N ASN A 228 -8.10 7.68 -6.37
CA ASN A 228 -8.87 8.56 -7.25
C ASN A 228 -8.44 10.03 -7.21
N TYR A 229 -7.70 10.43 -6.17
CA TYR A 229 -7.38 11.82 -5.90
C TYR A 229 -5.88 11.98 -5.61
N MET A 230 -5.29 13.07 -6.12
CA MET A 230 -3.87 13.40 -5.90
C MET A 230 -3.57 13.79 -4.45
N GLU A 231 -2.29 13.71 -4.09
CA GLU A 231 -1.76 14.08 -2.78
C GLU A 231 -2.14 15.53 -2.43
N GLY A 232 -2.94 15.71 -1.37
CA GLY A 232 -3.41 17.01 -0.90
C GLY A 232 -4.86 17.39 -1.25
N HIS A 233 -5.62 16.52 -1.92
CA HIS A 233 -7.05 16.73 -2.18
C HIS A 233 -7.86 16.97 -0.88
N PRO A 234 -8.87 17.86 -0.86
CA PRO A 234 -9.63 18.18 0.37
C PRO A 234 -10.23 16.97 1.08
N LEU A 235 -10.69 15.95 0.33
CA LEU A 235 -11.24 14.72 0.91
C LEU A 235 -10.19 13.87 1.64
N ILE A 236 -8.95 13.79 1.12
CA ILE A 236 -7.84 13.08 1.78
C ILE A 236 -7.43 13.82 3.05
N LYS A 237 -7.42 15.15 3.03
CA LYS A 237 -7.17 15.97 4.23
C LYS A 237 -8.27 15.76 5.29
N GLU A 238 -9.53 15.72 4.88
CA GLU A 238 -10.66 15.45 5.78
C GLU A 238 -10.59 14.03 6.37
N ASN A 239 -10.32 13.01 5.56
CA ASN A 239 -10.11 11.65 6.05
C ASN A 239 -8.94 11.59 7.06
N SER A 240 -7.81 12.25 6.74
CA SER A 240 -6.67 12.34 7.67
C SER A 240 -7.04 12.99 9.00
N ARG A 241 -7.90 14.03 8.99
CA ARG A 241 -8.44 14.65 10.21
C ARG A 241 -9.30 13.67 11.01
N ARG A 242 -10.17 12.90 10.35
CA ARG A 242 -11.00 11.89 11.01
C ARG A 242 -10.16 10.79 11.65
N ILE A 243 -9.10 10.34 10.97
CA ILE A 243 -8.19 9.34 11.54
C ILE A 243 -7.43 9.92 12.75
N LYS A 244 -6.92 11.14 12.65
CA LYS A 244 -6.36 11.83 13.83
C LYS A 244 -7.37 11.97 14.97
N ALA A 245 -8.65 12.19 14.68
CA ALA A 245 -9.70 12.26 15.68
C ALA A 245 -9.97 10.90 16.36
N VAL A 246 -9.92 9.78 15.62
CA VAL A 246 -9.91 8.43 16.21
C VAL A 246 -8.69 8.25 17.10
N GLY A 247 -7.50 8.64 16.61
CA GLY A 247 -6.27 8.61 17.39
C GLY A 247 -6.32 9.44 18.67
N ALA A 248 -6.93 10.63 18.62
CA ALA A 248 -7.12 11.48 19.78
C ALA A 248 -8.06 10.85 20.82
N ARG A 249 -9.15 10.20 20.37
CA ARG A 249 -10.04 9.42 21.24
C ARG A 249 -9.32 8.23 21.87
N ALA A 250 -8.60 7.44 21.08
CA ALA A 250 -7.79 6.33 21.57
C ALA A 250 -6.75 6.79 22.59
N HIS A 251 -6.03 7.88 22.31
CA HIS A 251 -5.07 8.48 23.24
C HIS A 251 -5.76 8.98 24.52
N ALA A 252 -6.95 9.57 24.45
CA ALA A 252 -7.72 9.98 25.63
C ALA A 252 -8.09 8.78 26.52
N THR A 253 -8.62 7.70 25.94
CA THR A 253 -8.90 6.45 26.65
C THR A 253 -7.63 5.84 27.27
N LEU A 254 -6.51 5.93 26.56
CA LEU A 254 -5.21 5.48 27.05
C LEU A 254 -4.75 6.33 28.25
N GLN A 255 -5.01 7.65 28.26
CA GLN A 255 -4.76 8.50 29.42
C GLN A 255 -5.68 8.20 30.61
N GLU A 256 -6.95 7.86 30.36
CA GLU A 256 -7.89 7.41 31.39
C GLU A 256 -7.40 6.11 32.03
N LEU A 257 -7.09 5.09 31.22
CA LEU A 257 -6.50 3.83 31.68
C LEU A 257 -5.21 4.07 32.47
N ARG A 258 -4.34 4.98 32.01
CA ARG A 258 -3.13 5.37 32.74
C ARG A 258 -3.45 5.88 34.13
N THR A 259 -4.49 6.71 34.27
CA THR A 259 -4.86 7.27 35.58
C THR A 259 -5.37 6.19 36.52
N ASP A 260 -6.14 5.23 36.02
CA ASP A 260 -6.61 4.09 36.80
C ASP A 260 -5.48 3.14 37.19
N LEU A 261 -4.58 2.83 36.25
CA LEU A 261 -3.38 2.04 36.53
C LEU A 261 -2.47 2.74 37.55
N ARG A 262 -2.32 4.06 37.50
CA ARG A 262 -1.58 4.81 38.53
C ARG A 262 -2.21 4.69 39.90
N LYS A 263 -3.54 4.79 40.01
CA LYS A 263 -4.25 4.59 41.29
C LYS A 263 -4.05 3.16 41.80
N LYS A 264 -4.17 2.15 40.92
CA LYS A 264 -3.91 0.75 41.26
C LYS A 264 -2.47 0.55 41.73
N TYR A 265 -1.50 1.12 41.02
CA TYR A 265 -0.08 1.11 41.40
C TYR A 265 0.12 1.69 42.80
N GLN A 266 -0.41 2.89 43.07
CA GLN A 266 -0.28 3.54 44.38
C GLN A 266 -0.89 2.70 45.51
N ARG A 267 -2.06 2.07 45.29
CA ARG A 267 -2.66 1.16 46.28
C ARG A 267 -1.79 -0.05 46.56
N LYS A 268 -1.20 -0.65 45.53
CA LYS A 268 -0.27 -1.79 45.66
C LYS A 268 1.01 -1.36 46.37
N ASP A 269 1.53 -0.19 46.07
CA ASP A 269 2.71 0.37 46.72
C ASP A 269 2.48 0.67 48.21
N GLN A 270 1.35 1.28 48.57
CA GLN A 270 0.93 1.45 49.95
C GLN A 270 0.76 0.10 50.67
N LYS A 271 0.18 -0.89 49.99
CA LYS A 271 0.05 -2.24 50.53
C LYS A 271 1.43 -2.86 50.80
N LEU A 272 2.38 -2.73 49.88
CA LEU A 272 3.75 -3.21 50.09
C LEU A 272 4.44 -2.50 51.24
N ASN A 273 4.27 -1.19 51.38
CA ASN A 273 4.87 -0.42 52.48
C ASN A 273 4.32 -0.88 53.85
N SER A 274 3.01 -1.11 53.95
CA SER A 274 2.37 -1.66 55.17
C SER A 274 2.72 -3.13 55.43
N LEU A 275 2.90 -3.94 54.39
CA LEU A 275 3.39 -5.31 54.55
C LEU A 275 4.85 -5.30 55.03
N SER A 276 5.66 -4.39 54.49
CA SER A 276 7.09 -4.26 54.82
C SER A 276 7.31 -3.73 56.23
N SER A 277 6.47 -2.81 56.72
CA SER A 277 6.56 -2.33 58.12
C SER A 277 6.32 -3.47 59.11
N ASN A 278 5.37 -4.35 58.82
CA ASN A 278 5.06 -5.51 59.67
C ASN A 278 6.18 -6.56 59.69
N LEU A 279 7.09 -6.54 58.70
CA LEU A 279 8.27 -7.40 58.71
C LEU A 279 9.41 -6.83 59.56
N GLN A 280 9.43 -5.52 59.83
CA GLN A 280 10.50 -4.89 60.61
C GLN A 280 10.49 -5.27 62.09
N ASP A 281 9.35 -5.78 62.59
CA ASP A 281 9.21 -6.29 63.95
C ASP A 281 9.84 -7.70 64.14
N LEU A 282 10.31 -8.32 63.05
CA LEU A 282 10.92 -9.64 63.08
C LEU A 282 12.38 -9.59 63.55
N PRO A 283 12.86 -10.66 64.23
CA PRO A 283 14.29 -10.84 64.48
C PRO A 283 15.14 -10.67 63.20
N ALA A 284 16.35 -10.10 63.33
CA ALA A 284 17.19 -9.75 62.19
C ALA A 284 17.44 -10.93 61.21
N GLN A 285 17.61 -12.15 61.74
CA GLN A 285 17.82 -13.35 60.93
C GLN A 285 16.56 -13.79 60.18
N THR A 286 15.36 -13.72 60.79
CA THR A 286 14.12 -14.10 60.12
C THR A 286 13.68 -13.06 59.09
N LEU A 287 13.92 -11.77 59.35
CA LEU A 287 13.77 -10.71 58.35
C LEU A 287 14.67 -10.96 57.13
N ARG A 288 15.95 -11.27 57.37
CA ARG A 288 16.90 -11.53 56.28
C ARG A 288 16.50 -12.74 55.43
N LEU A 289 16.00 -13.80 56.06
CA LEU A 289 15.45 -14.96 55.36
C LEU A 289 14.24 -14.56 54.49
N ALA A 290 13.32 -13.76 55.03
CA ALA A 290 12.14 -13.25 54.31
C ALA A 290 12.52 -12.42 53.08
N GLU A 291 13.53 -11.55 53.18
CA GLU A 291 14.05 -10.78 52.05
C GLU A 291 14.60 -11.68 50.94
N LEU A 292 15.45 -12.64 51.31
CA LEU A 292 16.09 -13.54 50.35
C LEU A 292 15.07 -14.44 49.63
N GLN A 293 14.07 -14.94 50.36
CA GLN A 293 12.97 -15.70 49.76
C GLN A 293 12.12 -14.85 48.82
N ARG A 294 11.75 -13.63 49.25
CA ARG A 294 11.00 -12.69 48.41
C ARG A 294 11.76 -12.42 47.10
N ASP A 295 13.05 -12.14 47.18
CA ASP A 295 13.88 -11.82 46.01
C ASP A 295 14.04 -13.05 45.08
N GLN A 296 14.15 -14.25 45.64
CA GLN A 296 14.14 -15.49 44.86
C GLN A 296 12.81 -15.72 44.14
N GLN A 297 11.69 -15.52 44.83
CA GLN A 297 10.36 -15.72 44.28
C GLN A 297 10.03 -14.71 43.16
N ILE A 298 10.33 -13.43 43.37
CA ILE A 298 10.18 -12.38 42.34
C ILE A 298 11.00 -12.74 41.10
N ASN A 299 12.27 -13.09 41.26
CA ASN A 299 13.13 -13.40 40.12
C ASN A 299 12.66 -14.66 39.38
N SER A 300 12.11 -15.64 40.11
CA SER A 300 11.53 -16.86 39.54
C SER A 300 10.29 -16.54 38.69
N GLU A 301 9.39 -15.69 39.20
CA GLU A 301 8.20 -15.25 38.48
C GLU A 301 8.54 -14.41 37.23
N ILE A 302 9.51 -13.51 37.34
CA ILE A 302 10.01 -12.72 36.19
C ILE A 302 10.61 -13.63 35.12
N TYR A 303 11.47 -14.57 35.53
CA TYR A 303 12.07 -15.54 34.62
C TYR A 303 11.00 -16.38 33.91
N ALA A 304 10.03 -16.93 34.64
CA ALA A 304 8.94 -17.72 34.08
C ALA A 304 8.09 -16.90 33.07
N SER A 305 7.78 -15.64 33.41
CA SER A 305 7.04 -14.74 32.51
C SER A 305 7.81 -14.45 31.22
N LEU A 306 9.11 -14.13 31.31
CA LEU A 306 9.96 -13.89 30.15
C LEU A 306 10.13 -15.15 29.30
N GLN A 307 10.30 -16.31 29.94
CA GLN A 307 10.40 -17.61 29.27
C GLN A 307 9.14 -17.92 28.46
N ASN A 308 7.96 -17.68 29.04
CA ASN A 308 6.68 -17.87 28.35
C ASN A 308 6.57 -16.94 27.13
N ARG A 309 6.87 -15.65 27.29
CA ARG A 309 6.83 -14.67 26.18
C ARG A 309 7.85 -14.98 25.09
N TYR A 310 9.06 -15.42 25.46
CA TYR A 310 10.07 -15.86 24.51
C TYR A 310 9.59 -17.08 23.73
N SER A 311 9.00 -18.06 24.41
CA SER A 311 8.48 -19.28 23.78
C SER A 311 7.33 -18.98 22.81
N GLU A 312 6.39 -18.12 23.22
CA GLU A 312 5.30 -17.63 22.37
C GLU A 312 5.82 -16.90 21.12
N ALA A 313 6.76 -15.95 21.31
CA ALA A 313 7.38 -15.23 20.20
C ALA A 313 8.16 -16.16 19.25
N LYS A 314 8.79 -17.20 19.78
CA LYS A 314 9.55 -18.19 19.00
C LYS A 314 8.61 -19.07 18.17
N VAL A 315 7.46 -19.46 18.71
CA VAL A 315 6.41 -20.15 17.95
C VAL A 315 5.86 -19.24 16.85
N ALA A 316 5.59 -17.97 17.17
CA ALA A 316 5.13 -17.00 16.18
C ALA A 316 6.13 -16.77 15.04
N ASP A 317 7.45 -16.79 15.32
CA ASP A 317 8.49 -16.71 14.27
C ASP A 317 8.55 -17.97 13.39
N ALA A 318 8.27 -19.15 13.95
CA ALA A 318 8.23 -20.39 13.19
C ALA A 318 7.05 -20.41 12.20
N VAL A 319 5.93 -19.79 12.55
CA VAL A 319 4.76 -19.60 11.67
C VAL A 319 5.01 -18.41 10.72
N ASN A 320 5.93 -18.57 9.79
CA ASN A 320 6.17 -17.60 8.72
C ASN A 320 5.08 -17.71 7.64
N MET A 321 3.88 -17.19 7.89
CA MET A 321 2.90 -16.97 6.82
C MET A 321 3.12 -15.59 6.18
N ALA A 322 3.09 -15.54 4.84
CA ALA A 322 3.02 -14.27 4.14
C ALA A 322 1.61 -13.69 4.36
N ASP A 323 1.50 -12.40 4.66
CA ASP A 323 0.19 -11.73 4.75
C ASP A 323 -0.39 -11.41 3.36
N VAL A 324 0.44 -11.51 2.31
CA VAL A 324 0.09 -11.18 0.92
C VAL A 324 0.52 -12.33 0.02
N PHE A 325 -0.39 -12.79 -0.82
CA PHE A 325 -0.17 -13.85 -1.79
C PHE A 325 -0.52 -13.36 -3.20
N ILE A 326 0.20 -13.86 -4.20
CA ILE A 326 -0.20 -13.66 -5.61
C ILE A 326 -1.32 -14.64 -5.90
N ILE A 327 -2.49 -14.11 -6.27
CA ILE A 327 -3.66 -14.89 -6.66
C ILE A 327 -3.58 -15.21 -8.15
N ASP A 328 -3.36 -14.18 -8.97
CA ASP A 328 -3.19 -14.30 -10.42
C ASP A 328 -1.91 -13.60 -10.87
N ARG A 329 -1.17 -14.26 -11.76
CA ARG A 329 0.08 -13.72 -12.33
C ARG A 329 -0.22 -12.97 -13.61
N ALA A 330 0.57 -11.94 -13.89
CA ALA A 330 0.42 -11.20 -15.13
C ALA A 330 0.75 -12.09 -16.34
N VAL A 331 -0.16 -12.12 -17.31
CA VAL A 331 -0.02 -12.82 -18.60
C VAL A 331 0.00 -11.78 -19.73
N GLU A 332 0.66 -12.12 -20.83
CA GLU A 332 0.73 -11.27 -22.01
C GLU A 332 -0.66 -10.97 -22.60
N PRO A 333 -1.01 -9.69 -22.84
CA PRO A 333 -2.30 -9.35 -23.45
C PRO A 333 -2.36 -9.78 -24.91
N THR A 334 -3.43 -10.47 -25.29
CA THR A 334 -3.72 -10.79 -26.70
C THR A 334 -4.19 -9.52 -27.43
N PRO A 335 -3.52 -9.07 -28.50
CA PRO A 335 -3.93 -7.86 -29.22
C PRO A 335 -5.33 -8.06 -29.85
N PRO A 336 -6.21 -7.03 -29.85
CA PRO A 336 -7.53 -7.15 -30.43
C PRO A 336 -7.44 -7.38 -31.95
N PRO A 337 -8.41 -8.09 -32.56
CA PRO A 337 -8.40 -8.36 -33.98
C PRO A 337 -8.40 -7.05 -34.80
N LEU A 338 -7.58 -7.02 -35.86
CA LEU A 338 -7.35 -5.81 -36.68
C LEU A 338 -8.64 -5.22 -37.29
N THR A 339 -9.70 -6.00 -37.41
CA THR A 339 -10.98 -5.65 -38.06
C THR A 339 -11.64 -4.39 -37.48
N LEU A 340 -11.57 -4.17 -36.16
CA LEU A 340 -12.16 -3.02 -35.48
C LEU A 340 -11.46 -1.68 -35.77
N ARG A 341 -10.16 -1.70 -36.10
CA ARG A 341 -9.41 -0.48 -36.43
C ARG A 341 -9.74 0.00 -37.84
N PHE A 342 -9.82 -0.93 -38.81
CA PHE A 342 -10.21 -0.62 -40.18
C PHE A 342 -11.63 -0.08 -40.28
N ALA A 343 -12.59 -0.65 -39.53
CA ALA A 343 -13.96 -0.16 -39.51
C ALA A 343 -14.07 1.30 -39.03
N ARG A 344 -13.33 1.68 -37.97
CA ARG A 344 -13.31 3.06 -37.46
C ARG A 344 -12.72 4.04 -38.45
N VAL A 345 -11.59 3.70 -39.08
CA VAL A 345 -10.96 4.56 -40.10
C VAL A 345 -11.87 4.67 -41.32
N ALA A 346 -12.48 3.58 -41.77
CA ALA A 346 -13.43 3.58 -42.88
C ALA A 346 -14.63 4.49 -42.60
N ALA A 347 -15.22 4.43 -41.39
CA ALA A 347 -16.34 5.29 -41.01
C ALA A 347 -15.97 6.79 -41.03
N ILE A 348 -14.78 7.16 -40.53
CA ILE A 348 -14.30 8.55 -40.54
C ILE A 348 -14.09 9.04 -41.97
N VAL A 349 -13.46 8.22 -42.82
CA VAL A 349 -13.21 8.57 -44.23
C VAL A 349 -14.52 8.73 -45.00
N LEU A 350 -15.50 7.86 -44.75
CA LEU A 350 -16.82 7.91 -45.39
C LEU A 350 -17.60 9.16 -44.96
N ALA A 351 -17.59 9.48 -43.66
CA ALA A 351 -18.22 10.70 -43.13
C ALA A 351 -17.56 11.98 -43.68
N ALA A 352 -16.23 12.02 -43.75
CA ALA A 352 -15.49 13.15 -44.32
C ALA A 352 -15.78 13.31 -45.83
N GLY A 353 -15.86 12.21 -46.57
CA GLY A 353 -16.21 12.21 -47.99
C GLY A 353 -17.63 12.72 -48.25
N LEU A 354 -18.60 12.26 -47.47
CA LEU A 354 -19.99 12.75 -47.56
C LEU A 354 -20.09 14.23 -47.20
N GLY A 355 -19.43 14.66 -46.13
CA GLY A 355 -19.38 16.07 -45.73
C GLY A 355 -18.80 16.96 -46.84
N ALA A 356 -17.65 16.58 -47.39
CA ALA A 356 -17.00 17.31 -48.47
C ALA A 356 -17.84 17.36 -49.77
N GLY A 357 -18.64 16.32 -50.05
CA GLY A 357 -19.53 16.29 -51.21
C GLY A 357 -20.81 17.10 -51.04
N MET A 358 -21.46 17.04 -49.87
CA MET A 358 -22.74 17.73 -49.61
C MET A 358 -22.58 19.21 -49.24
N LEU A 359 -21.53 19.58 -48.51
CA LEU A 359 -21.33 20.94 -48.01
C LEU A 359 -21.33 22.01 -49.13
N PRO A 360 -20.61 21.83 -50.26
CA PRO A 360 -20.58 22.84 -51.31
C PRO A 360 -21.96 23.09 -51.92
N VAL A 361 -22.74 22.02 -52.14
CA VAL A 361 -24.09 22.10 -52.74
C VAL A 361 -25.02 22.92 -51.85
N VAL A 362 -25.04 22.64 -50.54
CA VAL A 362 -25.90 23.37 -49.59
C VAL A 362 -25.48 24.84 -49.47
N VAL A 363 -24.18 25.13 -49.50
CA VAL A 363 -23.67 26.50 -49.45
C VAL A 363 -24.02 27.29 -50.72
N LEU A 364 -23.87 26.67 -51.89
CA LEU A 364 -24.26 27.26 -53.18
C LEU A 364 -25.77 27.52 -53.25
N GLU A 365 -26.58 26.59 -52.75
CA GLU A 365 -28.05 26.73 -52.68
C GLU A 365 -28.46 27.90 -51.78
N ASN A 366 -27.86 28.00 -50.59
CA ASN A 366 -28.22 29.04 -49.61
C ASN A 366 -27.76 30.46 -50.03
N LEU A 367 -26.76 30.56 -50.91
CA LEU A 367 -26.33 31.83 -51.50
C LEU A 367 -27.15 32.22 -52.74
N ASN A 368 -27.91 31.29 -53.31
CA ASN A 368 -28.76 31.53 -54.46
C ASN A 368 -30.10 32.12 -54.02
N LYS A 369 -30.27 33.44 -54.14
CA LYS A 369 -31.53 34.15 -53.82
C LYS A 369 -32.53 34.16 -54.98
N THR A 370 -32.73 33.03 -55.65
CA THR A 370 -33.69 32.91 -56.75
C THR A 370 -34.85 32.05 -56.28
N ALA A 371 -36.05 32.62 -56.13
CA ALA A 371 -37.24 31.87 -55.74
C ALA A 371 -37.70 31.01 -56.93
N LEU A 372 -37.48 29.69 -56.85
CA LEU A 372 -37.76 28.77 -57.95
C LEU A 372 -39.10 28.03 -57.78
N THR A 373 -39.73 28.14 -56.61
CA THR A 373 -40.96 27.41 -56.28
C THR A 373 -42.06 28.36 -55.82
N GLU A 374 -43.32 28.07 -56.15
CA GLU A 374 -44.51 28.87 -55.75
C GLU A 374 -44.55 29.15 -54.23
N PHE A 375 -44.14 28.17 -53.42
CA PHE A 375 -44.07 28.27 -51.96
C PHE A 375 -42.99 29.24 -51.44
N GLU A 376 -41.94 29.45 -52.23
CA GLU A 376 -40.79 30.29 -51.86
C GLU A 376 -41.09 31.76 -52.13
N VAL A 377 -41.79 32.03 -53.24
CA VAL A 377 -42.30 33.36 -53.59
C VAL A 377 -43.30 33.87 -52.55
N SER A 378 -44.25 33.04 -52.12
CA SER A 378 -45.23 33.44 -51.11
C SER A 378 -44.60 33.72 -49.75
N ARG A 379 -43.57 32.95 -49.36
CA ARG A 379 -42.88 33.11 -48.07
C ARG A 379 -41.97 34.35 -48.02
N ILE A 380 -41.34 34.71 -49.13
CA ILE A 380 -40.46 35.90 -49.20
C ILE A 380 -41.28 37.18 -49.35
N THR A 381 -42.39 37.15 -50.10
CA THR A 381 -43.19 38.34 -50.41
C THR A 381 -44.41 38.50 -49.50
N ASN A 382 -44.76 37.48 -48.70
CA ASN A 382 -45.94 37.44 -47.83
C ASN A 382 -47.29 37.64 -48.56
N LEU A 383 -47.31 37.36 -49.87
CA LEU A 383 -48.51 37.46 -50.70
C LEU A 383 -48.97 36.05 -51.14
N PRO A 384 -50.29 35.78 -51.18
CA PRO A 384 -50.81 34.51 -51.66
C PRO A 384 -50.61 34.38 -53.17
N VAL A 385 -50.05 33.26 -53.61
CA VAL A 385 -49.89 32.94 -55.04
C VAL A 385 -51.22 32.40 -55.56
N VAL A 386 -51.82 33.11 -56.52
CA VAL A 386 -53.17 32.82 -57.02
C VAL A 386 -53.16 31.87 -58.23
N GLU A 387 -52.15 31.97 -59.10
CA GLU A 387 -52.06 31.16 -60.32
C GLU A 387 -50.61 31.09 -60.83
N SER A 388 -50.22 29.95 -61.42
CA SER A 388 -48.92 29.77 -62.07
C SER A 388 -49.07 29.47 -63.54
N ILE A 389 -48.29 30.16 -64.38
CA ILE A 389 -48.34 30.01 -65.83
C ILE A 389 -47.14 29.15 -66.27
N PRO A 390 -47.35 27.93 -66.78
CA PRO A 390 -46.27 27.07 -67.21
C PRO A 390 -45.66 27.55 -68.53
N VAL A 391 -44.33 27.67 -68.57
CA VAL A 391 -43.61 27.99 -69.80
C VAL A 391 -43.43 26.71 -70.63
N ILE A 392 -44.17 26.58 -71.74
CA ILE A 392 -44.04 25.47 -72.68
C ILE A 392 -42.90 25.80 -73.67
N LYS A 393 -41.81 25.02 -73.64
CA LYS A 393 -40.70 25.19 -74.60
C LYS A 393 -41.08 24.63 -75.98
N PRO A 394 -40.75 25.31 -77.10
CA PRO A 394 -41.10 24.84 -78.43
C PRO A 394 -40.31 23.58 -78.83
N THR A 395 -41.03 22.61 -79.37
CA THR A 395 -40.53 21.33 -79.90
C THR A 395 -39.65 21.56 -81.13
N LYS A 396 -38.40 21.07 -81.11
CA LYS A 396 -37.51 21.04 -82.28
C LYS A 396 -38.11 20.13 -83.37
N HIS A 397 -38.35 20.69 -84.56
CA HIS A 397 -38.69 19.93 -85.77
C HIS A 397 -37.54 18.97 -86.15
N VAL A 398 -37.85 17.67 -86.22
CA VAL A 398 -36.99 16.65 -86.84
C VAL A 398 -37.21 16.72 -88.35
N GLY A 399 -36.24 17.27 -89.09
CA GLY A 399 -36.22 17.22 -90.55
C GLY A 399 -35.67 15.89 -91.03
N THR A 400 -36.51 15.02 -91.59
CA THR A 400 -36.12 13.82 -92.32
C THR A 400 -35.76 14.18 -93.77
N SER A 401 -34.46 14.32 -94.06
CA SER A 401 -33.96 14.37 -95.43
C SER A 401 -33.84 12.95 -95.99
N ARG A 402 -34.55 12.71 -97.09
CA ARG A 402 -34.61 11.48 -97.86
C ARG A 402 -33.41 11.45 -98.82
N ARG A 403 -32.59 10.39 -98.80
CA ARG A 403 -31.73 10.02 -99.95
C ARG A 403 -31.74 8.52 -100.18
N SER A 404 -32.33 8.15 -101.31
CA SER A 404 -32.27 6.85 -101.96
C SER A 404 -31.01 6.71 -102.82
N HIS A 405 -30.44 5.50 -102.86
CA HIS A 405 -29.87 4.79 -104.02
C HIS A 405 -29.22 3.50 -103.47
N VAL A 406 -29.79 2.30 -103.69
CA VAL A 406 -29.77 1.44 -104.89
C VAL A 406 -28.34 1.03 -105.30
N LYS A 407 -28.11 -0.29 -105.21
CA LYS A 407 -27.00 -1.11 -105.73
C LYS A 407 -26.60 -0.68 -107.15
N THR A 408 -25.31 -0.57 -107.47
CA THR A 408 -24.41 -1.66 -107.89
C THR A 408 -22.97 -1.20 -107.77
#